data_AF-A0A838JC68-F1
#
_entry.id   AF-A0A838JC68-F1
#
_cell.length_a   1.000
_cell.length_b   1.000
_cell.length_c   1.000
_cell.angle_alpha   90.00
_cell.angle_beta   90.00
_cell.angle_gamma   90.00
#
_symmetry.space_group_name_H-M   'P 1'
#
loop_
_entity.id
_entity.type
_entity.pdbx_description
1 polymer ?
#
loop_
_entity_poly.entity_id
_entity_poly.type
_entity_poly.pdbx_seq_one_letter_code
_entity_poly.pdbx_strand_id
1 'polypeptide(L)'
;MNQRTWLDHTVYRVNRNERTGNWEATILLPTSQVPMLLTGEKTSVLTVEKVRELYGESADRLPYDQFQAEVERRITHSEEMLVLLKNNWTGQDLSGWHVYGSIQRPMAGIKIEGTIFLNGNGAKYNQYTIYEYVVAREPLDARTIKHYTLIAVSHP
;
A
#
# COMPACT_ATOMS: atom_id res chain seq x y z
N MET A 1 -19.13 -20.29 11.55
CA MET A 1 -19.36 -19.73 10.20
C MET A 1 -18.03 -19.22 9.70
N ASN A 2 -17.52 -19.81 8.61
CA ASN A 2 -16.20 -19.50 8.06
C ASN A 2 -16.17 -18.04 7.62
N GLN A 3 -15.37 -17.21 8.32
CA GLN A 3 -14.90 -15.94 7.77
C GLN A 3 -14.15 -16.30 6.49
N ARG A 4 -14.80 -16.16 5.34
CA ARG A 4 -14.11 -16.18 4.05
C ARG A 4 -13.07 -15.07 4.14
N THR A 5 -11.81 -15.47 4.24
CA THR A 5 -10.63 -14.65 4.16
C THR A 5 -10.78 -13.74 2.94
N TRP A 6 -10.86 -12.43 3.16
CA TRP A 6 -11.04 -11.40 2.12
C TRP A 6 -9.84 -11.27 1.15
N LEU A 7 -8.95 -12.26 1.12
CA LEU A 7 -7.76 -12.35 0.27
C LEU A 7 -8.02 -12.91 -1.13
N ASP A 8 -9.24 -13.38 -1.44
CA ASP A 8 -9.49 -14.14 -2.68
C ASP A 8 -10.23 -13.37 -3.79
N HIS A 9 -10.55 -12.08 -3.62
CA HIS A 9 -11.31 -11.33 -4.64
C HIS A 9 -10.62 -10.04 -5.10
N THR A 10 -10.85 -9.73 -6.37
CA THR A 10 -10.42 -8.47 -6.99
C THR A 10 -11.23 -7.34 -6.39
N VAL A 11 -10.56 -6.32 -5.86
CA VAL A 11 -11.22 -5.08 -5.44
C VAL A 11 -10.82 -3.95 -6.36
N TYR A 12 -11.68 -2.96 -6.53
CA TYR A 12 -11.37 -1.82 -7.37
C TYR A 12 -12.06 -0.54 -6.91
N ARG A 13 -11.55 0.59 -7.37
CA ARG A 13 -12.19 1.90 -7.26
C ARG A 13 -12.19 2.60 -8.60
N VAL A 14 -13.14 3.51 -8.79
CA VAL A 14 -13.27 4.28 -10.03
C VAL A 14 -13.13 5.75 -9.72
N ASN A 15 -12.24 6.44 -10.44
CA ASN A 15 -11.91 7.84 -10.22
C ASN A 15 -11.94 8.60 -11.55
N ARG A 16 -12.28 9.89 -11.51
CA ARG A 16 -12.16 10.73 -12.70
C ARG A 16 -10.73 11.26 -12.81
N ASN A 17 -10.11 11.04 -13.96
CA ASN A 17 -8.85 11.67 -14.33
C ASN A 17 -9.13 13.13 -14.72
N GLU A 18 -8.63 14.08 -13.93
CA GLU A 18 -8.90 15.51 -14.15
C GLU A 18 -8.21 16.05 -15.41
N ARG A 19 -7.11 15.44 -15.86
CA ARG A 19 -6.36 15.87 -17.03
C ARG A 19 -7.03 15.47 -18.34
N THR A 20 -7.57 14.25 -18.38
CA THR A 20 -8.19 13.69 -19.60
C THR A 20 -9.71 13.77 -19.59
N GLY A 21 -10.31 13.98 -18.42
CA GLY A 21 -11.76 13.96 -18.22
C GLY A 21 -12.38 12.55 -18.14
N ASN A 22 -11.60 11.51 -18.42
CA ASN A 22 -12.02 10.11 -18.44
C ASN A 22 -12.11 9.51 -17.03
N TRP A 23 -12.84 8.41 -16.87
CA TRP A 23 -13.01 7.68 -15.61
C TRP A 23 -12.17 6.42 -15.59
N GLU A 24 -11.14 6.37 -14.75
CA GLU A 24 -10.19 5.25 -14.65
C GLU A 24 -10.54 4.33 -13.48
N ALA A 25 -10.11 3.07 -13.55
CA ALA A 25 -10.21 2.14 -12.44
C ALA A 25 -8.82 1.82 -11.88
N THR A 26 -8.69 1.89 -10.56
CA THR A 26 -7.54 1.35 -9.83
C THR A 26 -7.96 0.02 -9.23
N ILE A 27 -7.26 -1.05 -9.57
CA ILE A 27 -7.67 -2.43 -9.31
C ILE A 27 -6.58 -3.13 -8.50
N LEU A 28 -6.99 -3.89 -7.49
CA LEU A 28 -6.11 -4.72 -6.67
C LEU A 28 -6.56 -6.17 -6.78
N LEU A 29 -5.74 -6.97 -7.48
CA LEU A 29 -5.98 -8.41 -7.66
C LEU A 29 -5.75 -9.18 -6.35
N PRO A 30 -6.39 -10.35 -6.14
CA PRO A 30 -6.36 -11.13 -4.89
C PRO A 30 -4.97 -11.26 -4.25
N THR A 31 -3.97 -11.64 -5.04
CA THR A 31 -2.59 -11.89 -4.60
C THR A 31 -1.63 -10.75 -4.94
N SER A 32 -2.12 -9.65 -5.53
CA SER A 32 -1.28 -8.51 -5.85
C SER A 32 -1.16 -7.59 -4.65
N GLN A 33 0.06 -7.13 -4.40
CA GLN A 33 0.36 -6.08 -3.43
C GLN A 33 0.27 -4.69 -4.03
N VAL A 34 0.36 -4.61 -5.38
CA VAL A 34 0.41 -3.34 -6.12
C VAL A 34 -0.88 -3.19 -6.93
N PRO A 35 -1.61 -2.07 -6.77
CA PRO A 35 -2.74 -1.79 -7.63
C PRO A 35 -2.31 -1.53 -9.07
N MET A 36 -3.09 -2.05 -10.02
CA MET A 36 -2.95 -1.74 -11.44
C MET A 36 -3.96 -0.67 -11.87
N LEU A 37 -3.55 0.15 -12.84
CA LEU A 37 -4.43 1.15 -13.44
C LEU A 37 -5.02 0.58 -14.74
N LEU A 38 -6.35 0.56 -14.81
CA LEU A 38 -7.08 0.30 -16.04
C LEU A 38 -7.48 1.63 -16.66
N THR A 39 -7.04 1.85 -17.91
CA THR A 39 -7.36 3.05 -18.67
C THR A 39 -8.86 3.21 -18.82
N GLY A 40 -9.30 4.41 -18.46
CA GLY A 40 -10.69 4.75 -18.25
C GLY A 40 -11.49 5.06 -19.50
N GLU A 41 -12.81 5.01 -19.35
CA GLU A 41 -13.81 5.38 -20.37
C GLU A 41 -14.41 6.77 -20.11
N LYS A 42 -15.28 7.24 -21.00
CA LYS A 42 -15.92 8.57 -20.87
C LYS A 42 -16.85 8.71 -19.66
N THR A 43 -17.35 7.61 -19.10
CA THR A 43 -18.28 7.61 -17.97
C THR A 43 -17.88 6.57 -16.93
N SER A 44 -18.26 6.79 -15.67
CA SER A 44 -18.00 5.84 -14.58
C SER A 44 -18.70 4.50 -14.77
N VAL A 45 -19.85 4.48 -15.45
CA VAL A 45 -20.64 3.27 -15.73
C VAL A 45 -19.89 2.37 -16.71
N LEU A 46 -19.40 2.93 -17.82
CA LEU A 46 -18.63 2.18 -18.81
C LEU A 46 -17.35 1.61 -18.21
N THR A 47 -16.67 2.36 -17.34
CA THR A 47 -15.49 1.86 -16.64
C THR A 47 -15.82 0.70 -15.70
N VAL A 48 -16.98 0.74 -15.02
CA VAL A 48 -17.44 -0.38 -14.17
C VAL A 48 -17.75 -1.62 -15.02
N GLU A 49 -18.43 -1.45 -16.14
CA GLU A 49 -18.73 -2.55 -17.08
C GLU A 49 -17.44 -3.19 -17.58
N LYS A 50 -16.46 -2.38 -18.00
CA LYS A 50 -15.14 -2.86 -18.42
C LYS A 50 -14.39 -3.66 -17.35
N VAL A 51 -14.47 -3.22 -16.08
CA VAL A 51 -13.89 -3.99 -14.96
C VAL A 51 -14.61 -5.34 -14.80
N ARG A 52 -15.94 -5.37 -14.90
CA ARG A 52 -16.73 -6.61 -14.81
C ARG A 52 -16.44 -7.57 -15.96
N GLU A 53 -16.27 -7.07 -17.17
CA GLU A 53 -15.89 -7.88 -18.34
C GLU A 53 -14.51 -8.53 -18.15
N LEU A 54 -13.55 -7.80 -17.58
CA LEU A 54 -12.17 -8.27 -17.42
C LEU A 54 -11.96 -9.19 -16.21
N TYR A 55 -12.62 -8.90 -15.09
CA TYR A 55 -12.34 -9.54 -13.80
C TYR A 55 -13.54 -10.28 -13.19
N GLY A 56 -14.67 -10.30 -13.90
CA GLY A 56 -15.90 -10.98 -13.51
C GLY A 56 -16.79 -10.20 -12.55
N GLU A 57 -17.98 -10.75 -12.29
CA GLU A 57 -18.97 -10.17 -11.36
C GLU A 57 -18.51 -10.16 -9.90
N SER A 58 -17.49 -10.95 -9.57
CA SER A 58 -16.90 -11.04 -8.23
C SER A 58 -15.91 -9.91 -7.91
N ALA A 59 -15.72 -8.94 -8.82
CA ALA A 59 -14.91 -7.76 -8.55
C ALA A 59 -15.71 -6.77 -7.70
N ASP A 60 -15.19 -6.43 -6.51
CA ASP A 60 -15.89 -5.57 -5.56
C ASP A 60 -15.43 -4.12 -5.68
N ARG A 61 -16.40 -3.22 -5.88
CA ARG A 61 -16.12 -1.78 -5.92
C ARG A 61 -16.07 -1.22 -4.51
N LEU A 62 -14.94 -0.65 -4.13
CA LEU A 62 -14.72 -0.05 -2.82
C LEU A 62 -14.62 1.49 -2.90
N PRO A 63 -15.07 2.21 -1.85
CA PRO A 63 -14.68 3.60 -1.59
C PRO A 63 -13.17 3.76 -1.38
N TYR A 64 -12.68 5.01 -1.46
CA TYR A 64 -11.24 5.34 -1.32
C TYR A 64 -10.62 4.69 -0.07
N ASP A 65 -11.19 4.96 1.11
CA ASP A 65 -10.59 4.56 2.38
C ASP A 65 -10.54 3.02 2.54
N GLN A 66 -11.58 2.34 2.08
CA GLN A 66 -11.64 0.87 2.12
C GLN A 66 -10.69 0.24 1.10
N PHE A 67 -10.58 0.80 -0.10
CA PHE A 67 -9.60 0.34 -1.09
C PHE A 67 -8.17 0.52 -0.58
N GLN A 68 -7.87 1.68 0.03
CA GLN A 68 -6.56 1.96 0.60
C GLN A 68 -6.23 1.00 1.75
N ALA A 69 -7.19 0.73 2.64
CA ALA A 69 -7.03 -0.27 3.69
C ALA A 69 -6.75 -1.68 3.13
N GLU A 70 -7.41 -2.05 2.03
CA GLU A 70 -7.18 -3.36 1.40
C GLU A 70 -5.81 -3.45 0.69
N VAL A 71 -5.33 -2.36 0.09
CA VAL A 71 -3.95 -2.25 -0.37
C VAL A 71 -2.99 -2.45 0.80
N GLU A 72 -3.16 -1.67 1.87
CA GLU A 72 -2.33 -1.74 3.07
C GLU A 72 -2.38 -3.10 3.76
N ARG A 73 -3.45 -3.90 3.59
CA ARG A 73 -3.62 -5.24 4.17
C ARG A 73 -2.94 -6.35 3.34
N ARG A 74 -2.60 -6.10 2.08
CA ARG A 74 -2.02 -7.13 1.19
C ARG A 74 -0.51 -7.03 1.04
N ILE A 75 0.12 -5.95 1.49
CA ILE A 75 1.55 -5.72 1.29
C ILE A 75 2.35 -6.50 2.34
N THR A 76 2.71 -7.74 2.05
CA THR A 76 3.55 -8.55 2.95
C THR A 76 5.04 -8.24 2.79
N HIS A 77 5.84 -8.58 3.80
CA HIS A 77 7.30 -8.44 3.71
C HIS A 77 7.89 -9.30 2.59
N SER A 78 8.78 -8.71 1.78
CA SER A 78 9.66 -9.47 0.89
C SER A 78 10.74 -10.21 1.69
N GLU A 79 11.41 -11.19 1.07
CA GLU A 79 12.52 -11.91 1.71
C GLU A 79 13.65 -10.96 2.13
N GLU A 80 13.99 -9.99 1.29
CA GLU A 80 15.01 -8.98 1.58
C GLU A 80 14.59 -8.09 2.76
N MET A 81 13.30 -7.73 2.83
CA MET A 81 12.75 -6.97 3.95
C MET A 81 12.82 -7.79 5.24
N LEU A 82 12.46 -9.07 5.22
CA LEU A 82 12.58 -9.95 6.39
C LEU A 82 14.03 -10.05 6.88
N VAL A 83 15.00 -10.12 5.95
CA VAL A 83 16.43 -10.12 6.28
C VAL A 83 16.84 -8.79 6.91
N LEU A 84 16.43 -7.65 6.33
CA LEU A 84 16.69 -6.31 6.88
C LEU A 84 16.10 -6.17 8.30
N LEU A 85 14.85 -6.59 8.49
CA LEU A 85 14.14 -6.50 9.76
C LEU A 85 14.73 -7.39 10.85
N LYS A 86 15.33 -8.53 10.49
CA LYS A 86 16.04 -9.41 11.44
C LYS A 86 17.46 -8.94 11.73
N ASN A 87 18.15 -8.43 10.72
CA ASN A 87 19.56 -8.01 10.80
C ASN A 87 19.70 -6.50 10.95
N ASN A 88 18.88 -5.89 11.80
CA ASN A 88 18.93 -4.46 12.07
C ASN A 88 19.85 -4.13 13.26
N TRP A 89 20.24 -2.85 13.35
CA TRP A 89 21.19 -2.36 14.34
C TRP A 89 20.69 -2.42 15.80
N THR A 90 19.38 -2.54 16.03
CA THR A 90 18.80 -2.64 17.37
C THR A 90 18.93 -4.05 17.96
N GLY A 91 19.21 -5.06 17.14
CA GLY A 91 19.29 -6.47 17.53
C GLY A 91 17.93 -7.14 17.84
N GLN A 92 16.83 -6.39 17.78
CA GLN A 92 15.48 -6.92 17.95
C GLN A 92 14.97 -7.54 16.63
N ASP A 93 14.27 -8.68 16.70
CA ASP A 93 13.55 -9.20 15.53
C ASP A 93 12.30 -8.33 15.25
N LEU A 94 12.34 -7.59 14.15
CA LEU A 94 11.26 -6.70 13.70
C LEU A 94 10.39 -7.32 12.60
N SER A 95 10.57 -8.61 12.28
CA SER A 95 9.83 -9.27 11.18
C SER A 95 8.32 -9.33 11.36
N GLY A 96 7.84 -9.06 12.58
CA GLY A 96 6.42 -8.95 12.92
C GLY A 96 5.87 -7.52 12.93
N TRP A 97 6.55 -6.54 12.31
CA TRP A 97 6.24 -5.11 12.45
C TRP A 97 5.89 -4.47 11.11
N HIS A 98 5.05 -3.45 11.13
CA HIS A 98 4.70 -2.66 9.95
C HIS A 98 5.87 -1.79 9.51
N VAL A 99 6.11 -1.72 8.20
CA VAL A 99 7.19 -0.97 7.58
C VAL A 99 6.62 0.10 6.66
N TYR A 100 7.08 1.32 6.88
CA TYR A 100 6.78 2.48 6.06
C TYR A 100 8.08 3.06 5.48
N GLY A 101 8.02 3.67 4.31
CA GLY A 101 9.14 4.33 3.67
C GLY A 101 8.98 5.84 3.71
N SER A 102 10.05 6.55 4.10
CA SER A 102 10.14 8.00 3.88
C SER A 102 10.74 8.28 2.50
N ILE A 103 9.94 8.92 1.64
CA ILE A 103 10.29 9.16 0.21
C ILE A 103 10.67 10.60 -0.10
N GLN A 104 10.45 11.55 0.81
CA GLN A 104 10.61 12.98 0.53
C GLN A 104 11.50 13.72 1.53
N ARG A 105 11.87 13.11 2.67
CA ARG A 105 12.69 13.77 3.70
C ARG A 105 13.60 12.79 4.42
N PRO A 106 14.87 13.13 4.66
CA PRO A 106 15.63 12.52 5.73
C PRO A 106 14.86 12.71 7.05
N MET A 107 14.60 11.64 7.79
CA MET A 107 13.92 11.67 9.09
C MET A 107 14.91 11.88 10.24
N ALA A 108 16.15 12.25 9.95
CA ALA A 108 17.15 12.61 10.95
C ALA A 108 16.59 13.68 11.92
N GLY A 109 16.47 13.31 13.20
CA GLY A 109 15.93 14.18 14.26
C GLY A 109 14.41 14.20 14.39
N ILE A 110 13.66 13.46 13.56
CA ILE A 110 12.21 13.30 13.70
C ILE A 110 11.92 12.16 14.68
N LYS A 111 11.00 12.40 15.62
CA LYS A 111 10.53 11.38 16.55
C LYS A 111 9.06 11.07 16.28
N ILE A 112 8.78 9.84 15.87
CA ILE A 112 7.45 9.26 15.85
C ILE A 112 7.39 8.24 16.98
N GLU A 113 6.51 8.45 17.96
CA GLU A 113 6.45 7.58 19.13
C GLU A 113 6.14 6.12 18.75
N GLY A 114 6.81 5.18 19.41
CA GLY A 114 6.64 3.75 19.16
C GLY A 114 7.28 3.22 17.87
N THR A 115 8.08 4.03 17.17
CA THR A 115 8.72 3.63 15.91
C THR A 115 10.24 3.47 16.02
N ILE A 116 10.80 2.63 15.15
CA ILE A 116 12.23 2.44 14.94
C ILE A 116 12.57 2.88 13.52
N PHE A 117 13.67 3.63 13.37
CA PHE A 117 14.16 4.06 12.07
C PHE A 117 15.27 3.11 11.59
N LEU A 118 15.11 2.57 10.39
CA LEU A 118 16.13 1.78 9.70
C LEU A 118 16.61 2.54 8.48
N ASN A 119 17.91 2.44 8.18
CA ASN A 119 18.46 3.07 6.98
C ASN A 119 17.88 2.38 5.74
N GLY A 120 17.29 3.16 4.83
CA GLY A 120 16.78 2.66 3.56
C GLY A 120 17.86 2.52 2.50
N ASN A 121 19.02 3.15 2.68
CA ASN A 121 20.19 3.12 1.80
C ASN A 121 19.87 3.41 0.32
N GLY A 122 18.86 4.25 0.06
CA GLY A 122 18.41 4.55 -1.30
C GLY A 122 17.67 3.40 -1.99
N ALA A 123 17.13 2.44 -1.23
CA ALA A 123 16.30 1.36 -1.76
C ALA A 123 15.18 1.90 -2.64
N LYS A 124 14.90 1.21 -3.74
CA LYS A 124 13.82 1.58 -4.66
C LYS A 124 12.54 0.85 -4.28
N TYR A 125 11.48 1.60 -4.08
CA TYR A 125 10.13 1.06 -3.92
C TYR A 125 9.19 1.77 -4.88
N ASN A 126 8.64 1.02 -5.83
CA ASN A 126 7.95 1.58 -6.99
C ASN A 126 8.83 2.66 -7.67
N GLN A 127 8.30 3.87 -7.83
CA GLN A 127 8.99 5.02 -8.43
C GLN A 127 9.78 5.88 -7.43
N TYR A 128 9.82 5.48 -6.16
CA TYR A 128 10.41 6.28 -5.08
C TYR A 128 11.74 5.71 -4.61
N THR A 129 12.63 6.61 -4.21
CA THR A 129 13.84 6.28 -3.43
C THR A 129 13.47 6.37 -1.95
N ILE A 130 13.68 5.30 -1.20
CA ILE A 130 13.50 5.27 0.25
C ILE A 130 14.85 5.59 0.90
N TYR A 131 14.87 6.68 1.66
CA TYR A 131 16.06 7.08 2.41
C TYR A 131 16.11 6.41 3.78
N GLU A 132 14.94 6.33 4.43
CA GLU A 132 14.78 5.69 5.73
C GLU A 132 13.45 4.95 5.78
N TYR A 133 13.48 3.77 6.40
CA TYR A 133 12.30 3.03 6.80
C TYR A 133 11.89 3.42 8.21
N VAL A 134 10.58 3.55 8.42
CA VAL A 134 9.95 3.73 9.73
C VAL A 134 9.22 2.44 10.05
N VAL A 135 9.59 1.79 11.14
CA VAL A 135 9.07 0.48 11.54
C VAL A 135 8.24 0.64 12.82
N ALA A 136 7.00 0.14 12.82
CA ALA A 136 6.04 0.31 13.91
C ALA A 136 5.39 -1.02 14.26
N ARG A 137 5.22 -1.31 15.56
CA ARG A 137 4.62 -2.57 16.01
C ARG A 137 3.13 -2.65 15.69
N GLU A 138 2.44 -1.52 15.75
CA GLU A 138 1.05 -1.35 15.35
C GLU A 138 0.98 -0.45 14.09
N PRO A 139 -0.07 -0.56 13.26
CA PRO A 139 -0.24 0.33 12.12
C PRO A 139 -0.26 1.80 12.54
N LEU A 140 0.48 2.65 11.81
CA LEU A 140 0.39 4.10 11.99
C LEU A 140 -0.97 4.61 11.49
N ASP A 141 -1.53 5.59 12.19
CA ASP A 141 -2.78 6.22 11.76
C ASP A 141 -2.58 7.09 10.51
N ALA A 142 -3.65 7.27 9.75
CA ALA A 142 -3.63 8.02 8.49
C ALA A 142 -3.14 9.47 8.64
N ARG A 143 -3.33 10.12 9.80
CA ARG A 143 -2.86 11.49 10.01
C ARG A 143 -1.34 11.51 10.16
N THR A 144 -0.78 10.58 10.91
CA THR A 144 0.67 10.41 11.06
C THR A 144 1.32 10.10 9.71
N ILE A 145 0.80 9.13 8.96
CA ILE A 145 1.31 8.77 7.63
C ILE A 145 1.32 9.99 6.71
N LYS A 146 0.21 10.74 6.65
CA LYS A 146 0.10 11.94 5.82
C LYS A 146 1.02 13.07 6.27
N HIS A 147 1.11 13.31 7.57
CA HIS A 147 1.92 14.40 8.13
C HIS A 147 3.41 14.23 7.82
N TYR A 148 3.90 12.99 7.91
CA TYR A 148 5.31 12.65 7.65
C TYR A 148 5.57 12.19 6.21
N THR A 149 4.56 12.26 5.33
CA THR A 149 4.65 11.82 3.92
C THR A 149 5.21 10.40 3.79
N LEU A 150 4.75 9.50 4.64
CA LEU A 150 5.17 8.10 4.63
C LEU A 150 4.38 7.33 3.58
N ILE A 151 5.00 6.29 3.02
CA ILE A 151 4.33 5.29 2.19
C ILE A 151 4.34 3.95 2.92
N ALA A 152 3.22 3.22 2.91
CA ALA A 152 3.23 1.84 3.39
C ALA A 152 4.11 0.98 2.46
N VAL A 153 5.06 0.26 3.04
CA VAL A 153 6.03 -0.56 2.28
C VAL A 153 5.75 -2.05 2.47
N SER A 154 5.44 -2.48 3.69
CA SER A 154 5.01 -3.85 4.00
C SER A 154 4.55 -4.02 5.44
N HIS A 155 3.93 -5.15 5.74
CA HIS A 155 3.50 -5.56 7.08
C HIS A 155 3.62 -7.09 7.23
N PRO A 156 3.57 -7.62 8.46
CA PRO A 156 3.56 -9.07 8.70
C PRO A 156 2.31 -9.77 8.18
#